data_AF-A0A8X6P7K1-F1
#
_entry.id   AF-A0A8X6P7K1-F1
#
_cell.length_a   1.000
_cell.length_b   1.000
_cell.length_c   1.000
_cell.angle_alpha   90.00
_cell.angle_beta   90.00
_cell.angle_gamma   90.00
#
_symmetry.space_group_name_H-M   'P 1'
#
loop_
_entity.id
_entity.type
_entity.pdbx_description
1 polymer ?
#
loop_
_entity_poly.entity_id
_entity_poly.type
_entity_poly.pdbx_seq_one_letter_code
_entity_poly.pdbx_strand_id
1 'polypeptide(L)'
;FCAHHETSDKQLYPTFARTRPPDTQISKSVASLLLSFGWMKVAFLYSTTQDRNFREVSRTIIKTLDGVGVEVRYLGTWPETYHYGYGENPFDQLVENSYLKAR
;
A
#
# COMPACT_ATOMS: atom_id res chain seq x y z
N PHE A 1 5.37 7.68 18.79
CA PHE A 1 5.64 8.62 17.68
C PHE A 1 4.43 8.66 16.75
N CYS A 2 4.02 9.82 16.23
CA CYS A 2 2.77 9.95 15.46
C CYS A 2 3.02 10.05 13.94
N ALA A 3 2.98 8.91 13.26
CA ALA A 3 3.08 8.82 11.79
C ALA A 3 1.72 8.75 11.07
N HIS A 4 0.63 8.72 11.84
CA HIS A 4 -0.74 8.67 11.33
C HIS A 4 -1.06 9.83 10.39
N HIS A 5 -1.85 9.54 9.35
CA HIS A 5 -2.22 10.53 8.34
C HIS A 5 -3.13 11.63 8.90
N GLU A 6 -4.01 11.31 9.85
CA GLU A 6 -5.07 12.16 10.40
C GLU A 6 -4.57 13.51 10.91
N THR A 7 -3.37 13.56 11.52
CA THR A 7 -2.77 14.81 12.02
C THR A 7 -2.32 15.77 10.92
N SER A 8 -2.46 15.37 9.65
CA SER A 8 -2.25 16.24 8.48
C SER A 8 -3.47 17.09 8.15
N ASP A 9 -4.65 16.78 8.69
CA ASP A 9 -5.85 17.59 8.50
C ASP A 9 -5.69 18.94 9.22
N LYS A 10 -5.56 20.02 8.44
CA LYS A 10 -5.36 21.38 8.96
C LYS A 10 -6.64 22.07 9.41
N GLN A 11 -7.81 21.53 9.08
CA GLN A 11 -9.06 22.00 9.66
C GLN A 11 -9.17 21.56 11.13
N LEU A 12 -8.76 20.33 11.42
CA LEU A 12 -8.79 19.75 12.77
C LEU A 12 -7.51 20.06 13.58
N TYR A 13 -6.35 20.09 12.93
CA TYR A 13 -5.04 20.26 13.57
C TYR A 13 -4.22 21.41 12.95
N PRO A 14 -4.70 22.68 13.05
CA PRO A 14 -4.08 23.81 12.38
C PRO A 14 -2.66 24.12 12.86
N THR A 15 -2.36 23.85 14.13
CA THR A 15 -1.04 24.12 14.74
C THR A 15 -0.11 22.92 14.77
N PHE A 16 -0.58 21.73 14.36
CA PHE A 16 0.24 20.53 14.39
C PHE A 16 1.28 20.55 13.26
N ALA A 17 2.55 20.32 13.58
CA ALA A 17 3.61 20.16 12.60
C ALA A 17 4.49 18.98 12.98
N ARG A 18 5.10 18.34 11.99
CA ARG A 18 6.06 17.24 12.18
C ARG A 18 7.14 17.31 11.12
N THR A 19 8.36 16.93 11.49
CA THR A 19 9.52 16.86 10.60
C THR A 19 9.61 15.52 9.87
N ARG A 20 9.09 14.45 10.48
CA ARG A 20 8.96 13.14 9.83
C ARG A 20 7.72 13.13 8.94
N PRO A 21 7.82 12.68 7.68
CA PRO A 21 6.66 12.59 6.80
C PRO A 21 5.65 11.52 7.28
N PRO A 22 4.35 11.67 6.96
CA PRO A 22 3.38 10.60 7.19
C PRO A 22 3.73 9.34 6.39
N ASP A 23 3.27 8.19 6.89
CA ASP A 23 3.47 6.89 6.21
C ASP A 23 2.85 6.86 4.81
N THR A 24 1.89 7.75 4.53
CA THR A 24 1.27 7.90 3.21
C THR A 24 2.18 8.55 2.17
N GLN A 25 3.29 9.23 2.55
CA GLN A 25 4.17 9.87 1.56
C GLN A 25 4.94 8.88 0.67
N ILE A 26 4.99 7.60 1.03
CA ILE A 26 5.64 6.56 0.21
C ILE A 26 5.00 6.42 -1.18
N SER A 27 3.73 6.81 -1.34
CA SER A 27 2.98 6.60 -2.59
C SER A 27 3.60 7.29 -3.80
N LYS A 28 4.16 8.49 -3.63
CA LYS A 28 4.81 9.24 -4.71
C LYS A 28 6.09 8.56 -5.19
N SER A 29 6.88 8.03 -4.27
CA SER A 29 8.11 7.30 -4.60
C SER A 29 7.82 6.02 -5.37
N VAL A 30 6.78 5.27 -4.95
CA VAL A 30 6.33 4.06 -5.66
C VAL A 30 5.87 4.41 -7.07
N ALA A 31 5.01 5.42 -7.22
CA ALA A 31 4.55 5.86 -8.54
C ALA A 31 5.72 6.28 -9.45
N SER A 32 6.67 7.06 -8.93
CA SER A 32 7.85 7.50 -9.70
C SER A 32 8.69 6.34 -10.20
N LEU A 33 8.85 5.28 -9.41
CA LEU A 33 9.60 4.09 -9.81
C LEU A 33 8.88 3.36 -10.94
N LEU A 34 7.57 3.10 -10.80
CA LEU A 34 6.79 2.39 -11.82
C LEU A 34 6.82 3.14 -13.16
N LEU A 35 6.70 4.48 -13.12
CA LEU A 35 6.79 5.32 -14.30
C LEU A 35 8.19 5.30 -14.94
N SER A 36 9.27 5.28 -14.16
CA SER A 36 10.63 5.26 -14.72
C SER A 36 10.93 3.96 -15.48
N PHE A 37 10.31 2.86 -15.07
CA PHE A 37 10.45 1.55 -15.73
C PHE A 37 9.33 1.26 -16.76
N GLY A 38 8.35 2.16 -16.91
CA GLY A 38 7.21 1.96 -17.81
C GLY A 38 6.24 0.85 -17.37
N TRP A 39 6.19 0.54 -16.08
CA TRP A 39 5.31 -0.49 -15.52
C TRP A 39 3.92 0.08 -15.24
N MET A 40 3.04 -0.02 -16.24
CA MET A 40 1.69 0.56 -16.19
C MET A 40 0.61 -0.38 -15.64
N LYS A 41 0.94 -1.65 -15.41
CA LYS A 41 0.00 -2.67 -14.91
C LYS A 41 0.67 -3.43 -13.78
N VAL A 42 0.05 -3.44 -12.61
CA VAL A 42 0.63 -4.06 -11.41
C VAL A 42 -0.38 -4.93 -10.66
N ALA A 43 0.13 -5.94 -9.96
CA ALA A 43 -0.59 -6.58 -8.86
C ALA A 43 -0.20 -5.88 -7.55
N PHE A 44 -1.18 -5.63 -6.69
CA PHE A 44 -1.00 -4.96 -5.41
C PHE A 44 -1.45 -5.88 -4.27
N LEU A 45 -0.57 -6.07 -3.28
CA LEU A 45 -0.82 -6.93 -2.13
C LEU A 45 -0.59 -6.12 -0.85
N TYR A 46 -1.49 -6.21 0.13
CA TYR A 46 -1.25 -5.61 1.45
C TYR A 46 -1.86 -6.41 2.61
N SER A 47 -1.21 -6.35 3.77
CA SER A 47 -1.72 -6.98 4.99
C SER A 47 -2.91 -6.21 5.56
N THR A 48 -3.92 -6.93 6.05
CA THR A 48 -5.07 -6.38 6.77
C THR A 48 -4.97 -6.54 8.29
N THR A 49 -3.77 -6.86 8.81
CA THR A 49 -3.51 -6.90 10.25
C THR A 49 -3.79 -5.52 10.85
N GLN A 50 -4.53 -5.47 11.96
CA GLN A 50 -5.02 -4.23 12.54
C GLN A 50 -3.90 -3.34 13.10
N ASP A 51 -2.77 -3.92 13.50
CA ASP A 51 -1.73 -3.23 14.26
C ASP A 51 -0.88 -2.24 13.45
N ARG A 52 -0.95 -2.24 12.12
CA ARG A 52 0.06 -1.56 11.27
C ARG A 52 -0.47 -0.56 10.25
N ASN A 53 -1.76 -0.19 10.30
CA ASN A 53 -2.39 0.82 9.42
C ASN A 53 -2.14 0.65 7.90
N PHE A 54 -1.80 -0.56 7.44
CA PHE A 54 -1.49 -0.81 6.04
C PHE A 54 -2.66 -0.53 5.10
N ARG A 55 -3.90 -0.57 5.62
CA ARG A 55 -5.11 -0.20 4.88
C ARG A 55 -5.12 1.27 4.44
N GLU A 56 -4.65 2.20 5.26
CA GLU A 56 -4.62 3.62 4.88
C GLU A 56 -3.48 3.92 3.91
N VAL A 57 -2.34 3.27 4.13
CA VAL A 57 -1.20 3.35 3.21
C VAL A 57 -1.58 2.77 1.84
N SER A 58 -2.24 1.61 1.80
CA SER A 58 -2.66 0.98 0.53
C SER A 58 -3.66 1.84 -0.24
N ARG A 59 -4.65 2.43 0.43
CA ARG A 59 -5.57 3.40 -0.20
C ARG A 59 -4.83 4.58 -0.83
N THR A 60 -3.85 5.13 -0.12
CA THR A 60 -3.07 6.25 -0.64
C THR A 60 -2.24 5.84 -1.86
N ILE A 61 -1.60 4.67 -1.83
CA ILE A 61 -0.83 4.16 -2.96
C ILE A 61 -1.76 3.93 -4.16
N ILE A 62 -2.85 3.18 -4.01
CA ILE A 62 -3.79 2.88 -5.09
C ILE A 62 -4.32 4.17 -5.73
N LYS A 63 -4.73 5.15 -4.92
CA LYS A 63 -5.18 6.46 -5.41
C LYS A 63 -4.08 7.22 -6.17
N THR A 64 -2.83 7.11 -5.72
CA THR A 64 -1.69 7.77 -6.38
C THR A 64 -1.38 7.10 -7.72
N LEU A 65 -1.45 5.77 -7.80
CA LEU A 65 -1.25 5.00 -9.02
C LEU A 65 -2.32 5.31 -10.07
N ASP A 66 -3.59 5.32 -9.67
CA ASP A 66 -4.72 5.69 -10.52
C ASP A 66 -4.55 7.10 -11.11
N GLY A 67 -4.15 8.07 -10.27
CA GLY A 67 -3.90 9.45 -10.71
C GLY A 67 -2.76 9.63 -11.71
N VAL A 68 -1.87 8.64 -11.87
CA VAL A 68 -0.78 8.65 -12.88
C VAL A 68 -1.00 7.63 -13.99
N GLY A 69 -2.17 7.00 -14.05
CA GLY A 69 -2.55 6.04 -15.10
C GLY A 69 -1.97 4.63 -14.94
N VAL A 70 -1.43 4.28 -13.76
CA VAL A 70 -0.98 2.90 -13.47
C VAL A 70 -2.17 2.08 -12.97
N GLU A 71 -2.49 1.01 -13.70
CA GLU A 71 -3.62 0.12 -13.42
C GLU A 71 -3.25 -0.95 -12.38
N VAL A 72 -4.05 -1.06 -11.32
CA VAL A 72 -3.97 -2.17 -10.36
C VAL A 72 -4.89 -3.30 -10.84
N ARG A 73 -4.30 -4.33 -11.46
CA ARG A 73 -5.06 -5.45 -12.08
C ARG A 73 -5.44 -6.55 -11.11
N TYR A 74 -4.76 -6.62 -9.98
CA TYR A 74 -5.07 -7.55 -8.92
C TYR A 74 -4.85 -6.89 -7.58
N LEU A 75 -5.81 -7.06 -6.67
CA LEU A 75 -5.71 -6.63 -5.29
C LEU A 75 -5.88 -7.84 -4.38
N GLY A 76 -4.84 -8.18 -3.63
CA GLY A 76 -4.87 -9.29 -2.67
C GLY A 76 -4.54 -8.83 -1.25
N THR A 77 -5.08 -9.55 -0.27
CA THR A 77 -4.90 -9.24 1.15
C THR A 77 -4.70 -10.48 1.98
N TRP A 78 -3.99 -10.35 3.11
CA TRP A 78 -3.85 -11.41 4.10
C TRP A 78 -3.98 -10.85 5.54
N PRO A 79 -4.63 -11.57 6.47
CA PRO A 79 -5.03 -11.02 7.77
C PRO A 79 -3.93 -11.03 8.84
N GLU A 80 -3.02 -12.00 8.82
CA GLU A 80 -2.10 -12.28 9.92
C GLU A 80 -0.63 -12.26 9.49
N THR A 81 0.27 -12.11 10.46
CA THR A 81 1.71 -12.25 10.17
C THR A 81 2.00 -13.72 9.88
N TYR A 82 2.42 -14.00 8.65
CA TYR A 82 2.87 -15.35 8.29
C TYR A 82 4.26 -15.61 8.86
N HIS A 83 4.36 -16.65 9.69
CA HIS A 83 5.62 -17.18 10.19
C HIS A 83 5.94 -18.48 9.47
N TYR A 84 7.01 -18.48 8.67
CA TYR A 84 7.42 -19.65 7.90
C TYR A 84 7.60 -20.88 8.79
N GLY A 85 6.90 -21.97 8.45
CA GLY A 85 6.94 -23.25 9.20
C GLY A 85 5.97 -23.35 10.37
N TYR A 86 5.19 -22.31 10.67
CA TYR A 86 4.22 -22.27 11.78
C TYR A 86 2.76 -22.24 11.33
N GLY A 87 2.49 -22.38 10.03
CA GLY A 87 1.14 -22.40 9.46
C GLY A 87 1.15 -22.62 7.95
N GLU A 88 -0.04 -22.68 7.35
CA GLU A 88 -0.22 -22.71 5.89
C GLU A 88 0.26 -21.38 5.28
N ASN A 89 0.95 -21.45 4.14
CA ASN A 89 1.47 -20.28 3.44
C ASN A 89 0.34 -19.54 2.71
N PRO A 90 -0.07 -18.33 3.15
CA PRO A 90 -1.14 -17.61 2.49
C PRO A 90 -0.70 -17.03 1.13
N PHE A 91 0.61 -17.02 0.82
CA PHE A 91 1.14 -16.35 -0.36
C PHE A 91 1.10 -17.20 -1.63
N ASP A 92 1.05 -18.53 -1.53
CA ASP A 92 1.08 -19.39 -2.72
C ASP A 92 -0.11 -19.11 -3.64
N GLN A 93 -1.33 -19.12 -3.10
CA GLN A 93 -2.53 -18.74 -3.83
C GLN A 93 -2.55 -17.27 -4.24
N LEU A 94 -2.02 -16.35 -3.41
CA LEU A 94 -2.00 -14.93 -3.74
C LEU A 94 -1.10 -14.66 -4.96
N VAL A 95 0.06 -15.32 -5.02
CA VAL A 95 1.00 -15.21 -6.14
C VAL A 95 0.40 -15.82 -7.40
N GLU A 96 -0.15 -17.03 -7.32
CA GLU A 96 -0.78 -17.69 -8.47
C GLU A 96 -1.93 -16.85 -9.06
N ASN A 97 -2.84 -16.38 -8.20
CA ASN A 97 -3.94 -15.52 -8.62
C ASN A 97 -3.45 -14.18 -9.20
N SER A 98 -2.39 -13.60 -8.64
CA SER A 98 -1.82 -12.35 -9.15
C SER A 98 -1.25 -12.53 -10.56
N TYR A 99 -0.59 -13.65 -10.83
CA TYR A 99 -0.01 -13.95 -12.13
C TYR A 99 -1.08 -14.12 -13.20
N LEU A 100 -2.14 -14.88 -12.89
CA LEU A 100 -3.26 -15.13 -13.81
C LEU A 100 -4.03 -13.86 -14.17
N LYS A 101 -4.18 -12.94 -13.21
CA LYS A 101 -5.03 -11.74 -13.37
C LYS A 101 -4.28 -10.50 -13.85
N ALA A 102 -2.99 -10.38 -13.56
CA ALA A 102 -2.21 -9.18 -13.89
C ALA A 102 -1.54 -9.23 -15.28
N ARG A 103 -1.49 -10.39 -15.94
CA ARG A 103 -0.96 -10.57 -17.31
C ARG A 103 -1.80 -9.87 -18.37
#